data_AF-I0FX45-F1
#
_entry.id   AF-I0FX45-F1
#
_cell.length_a   1.000
_cell.length_b   1.000
_cell.length_c   1.000
_cell.angle_alpha   90.00
_cell.angle_beta   90.00
_cell.angle_gamma   90.00
#
_symmetry.space_group_name_H-M   'P 1'
#
loop_
_entity.id
_entity.type
_entity.pdbx_description
1 polymer ?
#
loop_
_entity_poly.entity_id
_entity_poly.type
_entity_poly.pdbx_seq_one_letter_code
_entity_poly.pdbx_strand_id
1 'polypeptide(L)'
;IHFHWGSTNTQGSEHTVDGRPFPAEMHLVTYDTRFASVGEAAYKVDGLAVLGFFIEVQTADNPSFVPFLSALSKATYDGTTVNLATPFPIADLFPITSIMQPYFRYRGSLTTPTCNEVVTWTVFKMPIRISQRQLNVFRMLRANAAGTSPDIPIVDNYRPPQPLNGRIVFHSAGMIRV
;
A
#
# COMPACT_ATOMS: atom_id res chain seq x y z
N ILE A 1 5.16 0.59 -6.94
CA ILE A 1 4.72 0.17 -5.58
C ILE A 1 4.94 1.33 -4.65
N HIS A 2 4.05 1.59 -3.71
CA HIS A 2 4.24 2.53 -2.60
C HIS A 2 3.52 2.03 -1.35
N PHE A 3 3.70 2.73 -0.23
CA PHE A 3 3.18 2.33 1.08
C PHE A 3 2.51 3.51 1.78
N HIS A 4 1.52 3.21 2.59
CA HIS A 4 0.86 4.09 3.54
C HIS A 4 1.03 3.51 4.94
N TRP A 5 1.28 4.35 5.94
CA TRP A 5 1.48 3.90 7.32
C TRP A 5 1.08 4.97 8.34
N GLY A 6 0.75 4.51 9.53
CA GLY A 6 0.36 5.37 10.64
C GLY A 6 1.51 5.64 11.61
N SER A 7 1.32 6.65 12.45
CA SER A 7 2.19 6.91 13.60
C SER A 7 2.07 5.83 14.70
N THR A 8 0.94 5.12 14.76
CA THR A 8 0.67 4.06 15.74
C THR A 8 0.27 2.75 15.06
N ASN A 9 0.21 1.64 15.81
CA ASN A 9 -0.17 0.33 15.25
C ASN A 9 -1.68 0.16 15.05
N THR A 10 -2.49 1.14 15.48
CA THR A 10 -3.96 1.07 15.38
C THR A 10 -4.49 1.88 14.22
N GLN A 11 -3.62 2.40 13.34
CA GLN A 11 -3.98 3.18 12.16
C GLN A 11 -2.86 3.13 11.11
N GLY A 12 -3.16 3.46 9.86
CA GLY A 12 -2.15 3.59 8.82
C GLY A 12 -2.50 3.04 7.45
N SER A 13 -3.43 2.09 7.38
CA SER A 13 -4.02 1.65 6.12
C SER A 13 -5.02 2.67 5.59
N GLU A 14 -5.16 2.74 4.27
CA GLU A 14 -6.19 3.57 3.64
C GLU A 14 -7.54 2.86 3.67
N HIS A 15 -7.54 1.55 3.40
CA HIS A 15 -8.71 0.71 3.53
C HIS A 15 -8.93 0.27 4.98
N THR A 16 -10.18 -0.07 5.28
CA THR A 16 -10.58 -0.70 6.55
C THR A 16 -11.46 -1.91 6.27
N VAL A 17 -11.48 -2.87 7.19
CA VAL A 17 -12.41 -4.02 7.16
C VAL A 17 -13.28 -3.93 8.41
N ASP A 18 -14.60 -3.86 8.24
CA ASP A 18 -15.57 -3.67 9.33
C ASP A 18 -15.22 -2.47 10.23
N GLY A 19 -14.74 -1.38 9.61
CA GLY A 19 -14.32 -0.16 10.30
C GLY A 19 -12.97 -0.25 11.02
N ARG A 20 -12.27 -1.39 10.94
CA ARG A 20 -10.96 -1.59 11.57
C ARG A 20 -9.83 -1.29 10.58
N PRO A 21 -8.95 -0.32 10.89
CA PRO A 21 -7.73 -0.08 10.12
C PRO A 21 -6.61 -1.06 10.51
N PHE A 22 -5.56 -1.07 9.69
CA PHE A 22 -4.30 -1.77 9.91
C PHE A 22 -3.16 -0.77 10.09
N PRO A 23 -2.02 -1.17 10.68
CA PRO A 23 -0.85 -0.29 10.87
C PRO A 23 -0.29 0.35 9.59
N ALA A 24 -0.43 -0.33 8.46
CA ALA A 24 0.06 0.12 7.16
C ALA A 24 -0.65 -0.63 6.01
N GLU A 25 -0.48 -0.12 4.79
CA GLU A 25 -0.98 -0.73 3.56
C GLU A 25 0.00 -0.51 2.40
N MET A 26 0.21 -1.55 1.60
CA MET A 26 1.04 -1.48 0.39
C MET A 26 0.15 -1.44 -0.85
N HIS A 27 0.48 -0.54 -1.79
CA HIS A 27 -0.16 -0.44 -3.10
C HIS A 27 0.79 -0.85 -4.22
N LEU A 28 0.42 -1.90 -4.94
CA LEU A 28 0.99 -2.25 -6.23
C LEU A 28 0.07 -1.72 -7.34
N VAL A 29 0.48 -0.61 -7.94
CA VAL A 29 -0.22 0.06 -9.04
C VAL A 29 0.19 -0.56 -10.37
N THR A 30 -0.79 -1.03 -11.13
CA THR A 30 -0.65 -1.47 -12.52
C THR A 30 -1.59 -0.68 -13.42
N TYR A 31 -1.35 -0.72 -14.73
CA TYR A 31 -2.15 -0.02 -15.72
C TYR A 31 -2.51 -0.95 -16.87
N ASP A 32 -3.62 -0.66 -17.53
CA ASP A 32 -4.07 -1.40 -18.69
C ASP A 32 -3.13 -1.16 -19.88
N THR A 33 -2.66 -2.25 -20.49
CA THR A 33 -1.67 -2.22 -21.58
C THR A 33 -2.20 -1.64 -22.90
N ARG A 34 -3.51 -1.35 -22.98
CA ARG A 34 -4.09 -0.56 -24.07
C ARG A 34 -3.61 0.89 -24.07
N PHE A 35 -3.07 1.39 -22.95
CA PHE A 35 -2.53 2.74 -22.82
C PHE A 35 -1.00 2.70 -22.81
N ALA A 36 -0.36 3.77 -23.29
CA ALA A 36 1.10 3.81 -23.47
C ALA A 36 1.87 3.99 -22.15
N SER A 37 1.21 4.48 -21.10
CA SER A 37 1.83 4.74 -19.81
C SER A 37 0.82 4.80 -18.66
N VAL A 38 1.32 4.68 -17.43
CA VAL A 38 0.54 4.96 -16.20
C VAL A 38 -0.04 6.37 -16.24
N GLY A 39 0.74 7.35 -16.74
CA GLY A 39 0.31 8.75 -16.82
C GLY A 39 -0.90 8.96 -17.74
N GLU A 40 -0.95 8.25 -18.86
CA GLU A 40 -2.12 8.25 -19.75
C GLU A 40 -3.30 7.52 -19.10
N ALA A 41 -3.05 6.30 -18.59
CA ALA A 41 -4.07 5.45 -18.00
C ALA A 41 -4.75 6.07 -16.77
N ALA A 42 -4.04 6.93 -16.03
CA ALA A 42 -4.56 7.66 -14.88
C ALA A 42 -5.73 8.63 -15.20
N TYR A 43 -6.05 8.83 -16.47
CA TYR A 43 -7.17 9.66 -16.93
C TYR A 43 -8.21 8.87 -17.75
N LYS A 44 -8.16 7.54 -17.69
CA LYS A 44 -9.04 6.65 -18.48
C LYS A 44 -9.88 5.79 -17.55
N VAL A 45 -11.16 5.63 -17.86
CA VAL A 45 -12.06 4.74 -17.09
C VAL A 45 -11.46 3.33 -17.08
N ASP A 46 -11.38 2.73 -15.88
CA ASP A 46 -10.75 1.43 -15.63
C ASP A 46 -9.29 1.34 -16.14
N GLY A 47 -8.60 2.48 -16.27
CA GLY A 47 -7.23 2.53 -16.79
C GLY A 47 -6.19 1.97 -15.83
N LEU A 48 -6.47 2.02 -14.52
CA LEU A 48 -5.57 1.51 -13.50
C LEU A 48 -6.18 0.32 -12.76
N ALA A 49 -5.34 -0.63 -12.39
CA ALA A 49 -5.67 -1.65 -11.40
C ALA A 49 -4.71 -1.52 -10.23
N VAL A 50 -5.23 -1.42 -9.01
CA VAL A 50 -4.39 -1.32 -7.81
C VAL A 50 -4.64 -2.53 -6.93
N LEU A 51 -3.55 -3.20 -6.56
CA LEU A 51 -3.54 -4.28 -5.59
C LEU A 51 -3.14 -3.70 -4.22
N GLY A 52 -4.08 -3.74 -3.27
CA GLY A 52 -3.90 -3.30 -1.89
C GLY A 52 -3.66 -4.46 -0.95
N PHE A 53 -2.60 -4.36 -0.14
CA PHE A 53 -2.21 -5.36 0.84
C PHE A 53 -2.07 -4.72 2.21
N PHE A 54 -2.93 -5.14 3.15
CA PHE A 54 -2.78 -4.74 4.55
C PHE A 54 -1.45 -5.23 5.12
N ILE A 55 -0.86 -4.45 6.03
CA ILE A 55 0.33 -4.82 6.78
C ILE A 55 -0.02 -4.85 8.28
N GLU A 56 0.26 -5.98 8.92
CA GLU A 56 0.03 -6.21 10.34
C GLU A 56 1.35 -6.44 11.08
N VAL A 57 1.42 -6.06 12.35
CA VAL A 57 2.59 -6.29 13.19
C VAL A 57 2.56 -7.71 13.77
N GLN A 58 3.68 -8.42 13.70
CA GLN A 58 3.91 -9.70 14.37
C GLN A 58 5.19 -9.66 15.22
N THR A 59 5.47 -10.74 15.95
CA THR A 59 6.65 -10.84 16.81
C THR A 59 7.95 -10.94 16.02
N ALA A 60 7.97 -11.77 14.97
CA ALA A 60 9.17 -12.07 14.19
C ALA A 60 9.34 -11.15 12.99
N ASP A 61 10.59 -10.87 12.62
CA ASP A 61 10.89 -10.21 11.35
C ASP A 61 10.40 -11.07 10.17
N ASN A 62 9.93 -10.40 9.13
CA ASN A 62 9.66 -10.99 7.83
C ASN A 62 10.93 -10.93 6.98
N PRO A 63 11.60 -12.07 6.69
CA PRO A 63 12.84 -12.08 5.94
C PRO A 63 12.70 -11.49 4.53
N SER A 64 11.54 -11.64 3.89
CA SER A 64 11.29 -11.12 2.54
C SER A 64 11.33 -9.59 2.47
N PHE A 65 11.08 -8.90 3.58
CA PHE A 65 11.16 -7.43 3.65
C PHE A 65 12.58 -6.92 3.90
N VAL A 66 13.52 -7.77 4.31
CA VAL A 66 14.89 -7.34 4.68
C VAL A 66 15.61 -6.62 3.54
N PRO A 67 15.62 -7.11 2.28
CA PRO A 67 16.30 -6.39 1.20
C PRO A 67 15.72 -5.01 0.94
N PHE A 68 14.38 -4.89 0.97
CA PHE A 68 13.68 -3.62 0.79
C PHE A 68 13.99 -2.63 1.92
N LEU A 69 13.86 -3.07 3.18
CA LEU A 69 14.06 -2.20 4.34
C LEU A 69 15.53 -1.80 4.54
N SER A 70 16.47 -2.65 4.11
CA SER A 70 17.90 -2.32 4.07
C SER A 70 18.18 -1.16 3.12
N ALA A 71 17.48 -1.08 1.99
CA ALA A 71 17.58 0.07 1.08
C ALA A 71 16.80 1.28 1.61
N LEU A 72 15.58 1.07 2.13
CA LEU A 72 14.73 2.13 2.64
C LEU A 72 15.39 2.92 3.78
N SER A 73 16.08 2.24 4.70
CA SER A 73 16.81 2.91 5.79
C SER A 73 17.91 3.87 5.33
N LYS A 74 18.42 3.70 4.10
CA LYS A 74 19.40 4.60 3.48
C LYS A 74 18.75 5.77 2.73
N ALA A 75 17.44 5.70 2.48
CA ALA A 75 16.65 6.73 1.81
C ALA A 75 15.77 7.49 2.82
N THR A 76 16.37 7.88 3.96
CA THR A 76 15.63 8.44 5.10
C THR A 76 14.99 9.80 4.80
N TYR A 77 15.65 10.66 4.02
CA TYR A 77 15.23 12.05 3.78
C TYR A 77 14.68 12.23 2.36
N ASP A 78 13.79 13.20 2.20
CA ASP A 78 13.19 13.54 0.91
C ASP A 78 14.26 13.86 -0.15
N GLY A 79 13.97 13.48 -1.39
CA GLY A 79 14.91 13.60 -2.53
C GLY A 79 16.03 12.54 -2.56
N THR A 80 16.17 11.68 -1.54
CA THR A 80 17.22 10.65 -1.53
C THR A 80 16.82 9.45 -2.39
N THR A 81 17.67 9.10 -3.37
CA THR A 81 17.51 7.89 -4.18
C THR A 81 18.56 6.85 -3.80
N VAL A 82 18.15 5.60 -3.60
CA VAL A 82 19.04 4.48 -3.28
C VAL A 82 18.73 3.30 -4.19
N ASN A 83 19.78 2.72 -4.76
CA ASN A 83 19.66 1.47 -5.53
C ASN A 83 19.53 0.26 -4.59
N LEU A 84 18.66 -0.67 -4.95
CA LEU A 84 18.58 -1.97 -4.27
C LEU A 84 19.90 -2.73 -4.48
N ALA A 85 20.64 -2.97 -3.38
CA ALA A 85 21.91 -3.72 -3.43
C ALA A 85 21.70 -5.18 -3.86
N THR A 86 20.54 -5.75 -3.53
CA THR A 86 20.15 -7.11 -3.90
C THR A 86 18.75 -7.05 -4.50
N PRO A 87 18.61 -7.27 -5.82
CA PRO A 87 17.30 -7.41 -6.45
C PRO A 87 16.53 -8.59 -5.86
N PHE A 88 15.22 -8.45 -5.73
CA PHE A 88 14.33 -9.51 -5.26
C PHE A 88 13.03 -9.49 -6.08
N PRO A 89 12.39 -10.65 -6.30
CA PRO A 89 11.05 -10.71 -6.87
C PRO A 89 10.06 -9.87 -6.06
N ILE A 90 9.31 -8.99 -6.72
CA ILE A 90 8.25 -8.20 -6.09
C ILE A 90 7.24 -9.10 -5.34
N ALA A 91 6.98 -10.29 -5.90
CA ALA A 91 6.11 -11.32 -5.32
C ALA A 91 6.56 -11.79 -3.91
N ASP A 92 7.83 -11.63 -3.55
CA ASP A 92 8.34 -12.03 -2.24
C ASP A 92 7.78 -11.13 -1.12
N LEU A 93 7.40 -9.89 -1.45
CA LEU A 93 6.76 -8.97 -0.49
C LEU A 93 5.33 -9.40 -0.14
N PHE A 94 4.68 -10.20 -0.97
CA PHE A 94 3.30 -10.65 -0.79
C PHE A 94 3.18 -12.11 -1.23
N PRO A 95 3.53 -13.09 -0.37
CA PRO A 95 3.60 -14.48 -0.77
C PRO A 95 2.27 -14.94 -1.42
N ILE A 96 2.34 -15.17 -2.73
CA ILE A 96 1.20 -15.34 -3.65
C ILE A 96 0.25 -16.48 -3.21
N THR A 97 0.74 -17.43 -2.41
CA THR A 97 -0.02 -18.64 -2.08
C THR A 97 -1.05 -18.43 -0.97
N SER A 98 -0.72 -17.71 0.10
CA SER A 98 -1.58 -17.65 1.29
C SER A 98 -2.39 -16.36 1.43
N ILE A 99 -1.95 -15.27 0.79
CA ILE A 99 -2.61 -13.96 0.98
C ILE A 99 -3.46 -13.50 -0.20
N MET A 100 -3.38 -14.20 -1.34
CA MET A 100 -4.09 -13.80 -2.56
C MET A 100 -5.60 -14.09 -2.53
N GLN A 101 -6.10 -14.80 -1.51
CA GLN A 101 -7.54 -15.00 -1.29
C GLN A 101 -7.86 -15.09 0.23
N PRO A 102 -9.05 -14.63 0.66
CA PRO A 102 -10.03 -13.88 -0.14
C PRO A 102 -9.60 -12.43 -0.36
N TYR A 103 -10.21 -11.77 -1.35
CA TYR A 103 -10.02 -10.37 -1.68
C TYR A 103 -11.36 -9.67 -1.92
N PHE A 104 -11.34 -8.35 -1.79
CA PHE A 104 -12.42 -7.47 -2.18
C PHE A 104 -12.11 -6.81 -3.52
N ARG A 105 -13.14 -6.58 -4.35
CA ARG A 105 -13.00 -5.94 -5.67
C ARG A 105 -14.06 -4.87 -5.84
N TYR A 106 -13.66 -3.66 -6.24
CA TYR A 106 -14.58 -2.55 -6.49
C TYR A 106 -13.96 -1.48 -7.40
N ARG A 107 -14.79 -0.59 -7.95
CA ARG A 107 -14.35 0.59 -8.71
C ARG A 107 -14.20 1.80 -7.77
N GLY A 108 -13.08 2.49 -7.88
CA GLY A 108 -12.76 3.65 -7.05
C GLY A 108 -11.78 4.59 -7.73
N SER A 109 -11.05 5.35 -6.92
CA SER A 109 -10.16 6.41 -7.37
C SER A 109 -8.71 6.18 -6.99
N LEU A 110 -7.84 7.04 -7.50
CA LEU A 110 -6.58 7.35 -6.83
C LEU A 110 -6.87 7.91 -5.42
N THR A 111 -6.00 7.60 -4.46
CA THR A 111 -6.12 8.07 -3.08
C THR A 111 -5.30 9.34 -2.80
N THR A 112 -4.49 9.76 -3.77
CA THR A 112 -3.77 11.03 -3.79
C THR A 112 -4.36 11.96 -4.87
N PRO A 113 -4.20 13.29 -4.76
CA PRO A 113 -4.59 14.22 -5.81
C PRO A 113 -4.02 13.81 -7.17
N THR A 114 -4.80 13.85 -8.26
CA THR A 114 -6.11 14.50 -8.45
C THR A 114 -7.34 13.65 -8.11
N CYS A 115 -7.18 12.49 -7.45
CA CYS A 115 -8.29 11.62 -7.02
C CYS A 115 -9.17 11.09 -8.16
N ASN A 116 -8.61 10.89 -9.36
CA ASN A 116 -9.36 10.43 -10.53
C ASN A 116 -10.02 9.07 -10.28
N GLU A 117 -11.30 8.92 -10.63
CA GLU A 117 -12.10 7.68 -10.50
C GLU A 117 -11.82 6.68 -11.65
N VAL A 118 -10.58 6.20 -11.70
CA VAL A 118 -10.03 5.38 -12.81
C VAL A 118 -9.52 4.01 -12.36
N VAL A 119 -9.69 3.68 -11.08
CA VAL A 119 -9.02 2.54 -10.45
C VAL A 119 -9.98 1.39 -10.22
N THR A 120 -9.62 0.21 -10.73
CA THR A 120 -10.18 -1.06 -10.26
C THR A 120 -9.34 -1.57 -9.08
N TRP A 121 -9.92 -1.50 -7.88
CA TRP A 121 -9.25 -1.89 -6.63
C TRP A 121 -9.40 -3.37 -6.35
N THR A 122 -8.29 -4.04 -6.00
CA THR A 122 -8.29 -5.39 -5.41
C THR A 122 -7.62 -5.31 -4.05
N VAL A 123 -8.37 -5.52 -2.97
CA VAL A 123 -7.85 -5.42 -1.60
C VAL A 123 -7.82 -6.80 -0.98
N PHE A 124 -6.64 -7.31 -0.68
CA PHE A 124 -6.46 -8.65 -0.11
C PHE A 124 -6.77 -8.66 1.38
N LYS A 125 -7.63 -9.58 1.81
CA LYS A 125 -8.09 -9.65 3.22
C LYS A 125 -6.98 -10.11 4.17
N MET A 126 -6.09 -10.98 3.69
CA MET A 126 -5.02 -11.54 4.49
C MET A 126 -3.83 -10.57 4.51
N PRO A 127 -3.37 -10.12 5.69
CA PRO A 127 -2.30 -9.13 5.77
C PRO A 127 -0.91 -9.75 5.54
N ILE A 128 -0.02 -8.94 5.01
CA ILE A 128 1.43 -9.15 5.11
C ILE A 128 1.83 -8.88 6.55
N ARG A 129 2.61 -9.77 7.16
CA ARG A 129 3.09 -9.57 8.53
C ARG A 129 4.54 -9.14 8.55
N ILE A 130 4.87 -8.12 9.34
CA ILE A 130 6.24 -7.63 9.58
C ILE A 130 6.42 -7.37 11.08
N SER A 131 7.66 -7.29 11.56
CA SER A 131 7.89 -6.98 12.98
C SER A 131 7.68 -5.49 13.29
N GLN A 132 7.53 -5.16 14.58
CA GLN A 132 7.52 -3.77 15.03
C GLN A 132 8.78 -3.02 14.59
N ARG A 133 9.94 -3.68 14.65
CA ARG A 133 11.23 -3.12 14.23
C ARG A 133 11.20 -2.76 12.75
N GLN A 134 10.64 -3.63 11.92
CA GLN A 134 10.52 -3.40 10.49
C GLN A 134 9.55 -2.25 10.17
N LEU A 135 8.39 -2.18 10.85
CA LEU A 135 7.45 -1.07 10.68
C LEU A 135 8.06 0.28 11.10
N ASN A 136 8.90 0.28 12.15
CA ASN A 136 9.58 1.50 12.60
C ASN A 136 10.54 2.09 11.56
N VAL A 137 11.07 1.30 10.62
CA VAL A 137 11.90 1.84 9.51
C VAL A 137 11.11 2.83 8.66
N PHE A 138 9.82 2.56 8.39
CA PHE A 138 8.95 3.50 7.67
C PHE A 138 8.70 4.77 8.48
N ARG A 139 8.49 4.64 9.79
CA ARG A 139 8.23 5.77 10.70
C ARG A 139 9.45 6.65 10.96
N MET A 140 10.64 6.22 10.54
CA MET A 140 11.88 7.01 10.59
C MET A 140 12.05 7.92 9.37
N LEU A 141 11.28 7.72 8.29
CA LEU A 141 11.39 8.52 7.08
C LEU A 141 10.97 9.97 7.33
N ARG A 142 11.58 10.90 6.59
CA ARG A 142 11.45 12.34 6.75
C ARG A 142 10.96 13.00 5.47
N ALA A 143 10.04 13.95 5.62
CA ALA A 143 9.42 14.68 4.52
C ALA A 143 10.29 15.85 4.01
N ASN A 144 11.41 16.11 4.66
CA ASN A 144 12.34 17.20 4.38
C ASN A 144 13.72 16.65 4.02
N ALA A 145 14.53 17.49 3.38
CA ALA A 145 15.94 17.18 3.12
C ALA A 145 16.75 17.12 4.43
N ALA A 146 17.85 16.35 4.41
CA ALA A 146 18.76 16.21 5.53
C ALA A 146 19.32 17.57 5.98
N GLY A 147 19.39 17.79 7.29
CA GLY A 147 19.88 19.05 7.88
C GLY A 147 18.83 20.18 7.93
N THR A 148 17.60 19.95 7.47
CA THR A 148 16.49 20.90 7.63
C THR A 148 15.89 20.80 9.04
N SER A 149 15.45 21.94 9.60
CA SER A 149 14.79 22.01 10.91
C SER A 149 13.45 22.76 10.80
N PRO A 150 12.36 22.26 11.41
CA PRO A 150 12.28 20.99 12.15
C PRO A 150 12.38 19.77 11.22
N ASP A 151 12.81 18.64 11.78
CA ASP A 151 12.78 17.36 11.07
C ASP A 151 11.35 16.80 11.11
N ILE A 152 10.74 16.59 9.94
CA ILE A 152 9.32 16.30 9.77
C ILE A 152 9.16 14.81 9.46
N PRO A 153 8.66 13.97 10.39
CA PRO A 153 8.40 12.57 10.10
C PRO A 153 7.33 12.41 9.03
N ILE A 154 7.52 11.46 8.11
CA ILE A 154 6.43 10.93 7.28
C ILE A 154 5.70 9.90 8.14
N VAL A 155 4.56 10.31 8.69
CA VAL A 155 3.60 9.46 9.38
C VAL A 155 2.20 9.89 9.00
N ASP A 156 1.24 8.99 9.15
CA ASP A 156 -0.16 9.24 8.87
C ASP A 156 -0.41 9.69 7.41
N ASN A 157 0.35 9.12 6.49
CA ASN A 157 0.30 9.40 5.05
C ASN A 157 -0.79 8.59 4.34
N TYR A 158 -1.97 8.46 4.95
CA TYR A 158 -3.12 7.71 4.43
C TYR A 158 -4.36 8.61 4.34
N ARG A 159 -5.19 8.40 3.31
CA ARG A 159 -6.48 9.05 3.17
C ARG A 159 -7.55 8.30 3.98
N PRO A 160 -8.44 9.00 4.72
CA PRO A 160 -9.56 8.35 5.40
C PRO A 160 -10.52 7.64 4.43
N PRO A 161 -11.23 6.58 4.88
CA PRO A 161 -12.25 5.92 4.07
C PRO A 161 -13.29 6.89 3.53
N GLN A 162 -13.67 6.70 2.27
CA GLN A 162 -14.67 7.53 1.59
C GLN A 162 -16.04 6.83 1.55
N PRO A 163 -17.17 7.56 1.54
CA PRO A 163 -18.49 6.96 1.44
C PRO A 163 -18.65 6.04 0.22
N LEU A 164 -19.36 4.91 0.38
CA LEU A 164 -19.60 3.98 -0.72
C LEU A 164 -20.47 4.58 -1.83
N ASN A 165 -21.37 5.52 -1.52
CA ASN A 165 -22.25 6.17 -2.48
C ASN A 165 -23.00 5.17 -3.38
N GLY A 166 -23.49 4.07 -2.80
CA GLY A 166 -24.22 3.01 -3.51
C GLY A 166 -23.36 2.02 -4.29
N ARG A 167 -22.01 2.16 -4.29
CA ARG A 167 -21.11 1.18 -4.92
C ARG A 167 -21.18 -0.18 -4.23
N ILE A 168 -21.15 -1.23 -5.03
CA ILE A 168 -21.07 -2.62 -4.58
C ILE A 168 -19.59 -3.02 -4.44
N VAL A 169 -19.26 -3.67 -3.32
CA VAL A 169 -17.97 -4.30 -3.10
C VAL A 169 -18.14 -5.81 -3.25
N PHE A 170 -17.43 -6.41 -4.21
CA PHE A 170 -17.45 -7.84 -4.44
C PHE A 170 -16.43 -8.56 -3.55
N HIS A 171 -16.72 -9.79 -3.16
CA HIS A 171 -15.84 -10.64 -2.35
C HIS A 171 -15.53 -11.94 -3.09
N SER A 172 -14.27 -12.39 -3.10
CA SER A 172 -13.84 -13.50 -3.97
C SER A 172 -14.07 -14.90 -3.41
N ALA A 173 -14.35 -15.07 -2.11
CA ALA A 173 -14.76 -16.36 -1.58
C ALA A 173 -16.28 -16.55 -1.69
N GLY A 174 -16.71 -17.05 -2.86
CA GLY A 174 -17.99 -17.75 -3.06
C GLY A 174 -19.22 -16.89 -3.34
N MET A 175 -19.93 -17.26 -4.41
CA MET A 175 -21.25 -16.81 -4.84
C MET A 175 -22.23 -16.69 -3.66
N ILE A 176 -22.68 -15.48 -3.32
CA ILE A 176 -23.92 -15.33 -2.55
C ILE A 176 -25.04 -15.68 -3.54
N ARG A 177 -25.58 -16.89 -3.43
CA ARG A 177 -26.90 -17.18 -3.99
C ARG A 177 -27.89 -16.26 -3.27
N VAL A 178 -28.53 -15.38 -4.03
CA VAL A 178 -29.86 -14.86 -3.68
C VAL A 178 -30.88 -15.77 -4.34
#